data_AF-A0A969QES3-F1
#
_entry.id   AF-A0A969QES3-F1
#
_cell.length_a   1.000
_cell.length_b   1.000
_cell.length_c   1.000
_cell.angle_alpha   90.00
_cell.angle_beta   90.00
_cell.angle_gamma   90.00
#
_symmetry.space_group_name_H-M   'P 1'
#
loop_
_entity.id
_entity.type
_entity.pdbx_description
1 polymer ?
#
loop_
_entity_poly.entity_id
_entity_poly.type
_entity_poly.pdbx_seq_one_letter_code
_entity_poly.pdbx_strand_id
1 'polypeptide(L)'
;MEITFGDSKLQELCEQEKIAQKKLGQPCARKLKARLANLMAAEVVTDIVAGRPHPLKGDRLGQFALDLEGGRRLVFESANEPIPVNEDGGIDWSQVTEIKIVFIGDYHD
;
A
#
# COMPACT_ATOMS: atom_id res chain seq x y z
N MET A 1 -10.22 -7.14 -0.51
CA MET A 1 -9.78 -6.60 0.80
C MET A 1 -10.34 -5.20 1.01
N GLU A 2 -10.61 -4.80 2.26
CA GLU A 2 -11.06 -3.44 2.60
C GLU A 2 -9.89 -2.45 2.60
N ILE A 3 -10.10 -1.28 2.01
CA ILE A 3 -9.06 -0.24 1.87
C ILE A 3 -9.54 1.07 2.44
N THR A 4 -8.82 1.58 3.43
CA THR A 4 -8.99 2.94 3.98
C THR A 4 -7.77 3.81 3.70
N PHE A 5 -7.88 5.11 3.98
CA PHE A 5 -6.83 6.08 3.71
C PHE A 5 -6.49 6.86 4.98
N GLY A 6 -5.20 7.11 5.22
CA GLY A 6 -4.73 7.89 6.37
C GLY A 6 -5.14 9.36 6.31
N ASP A 7 -5.39 9.90 5.10
CA ASP A 7 -5.93 11.24 4.90
C ASP A 7 -6.71 11.35 3.57
N SER A 8 -7.42 12.46 3.41
CA SER A 8 -8.19 12.74 2.19
C SER A 8 -7.32 12.97 0.96
N LYS A 9 -6.06 13.40 1.10
CA LYS A 9 -5.15 13.62 -0.03
C LYS A 9 -4.70 12.29 -0.64
N LEU A 10 -4.49 11.26 0.18
CA LEU A 10 -4.19 9.90 -0.23
C LEU A 10 -5.39 9.27 -0.92
N GLN A 11 -6.58 9.46 -0.36
CA GLN A 11 -7.83 9.04 -0.99
C GLN A 11 -8.00 9.66 -2.38
N GLU A 12 -7.94 11.00 -2.48
CA GLU A 12 -8.03 11.72 -3.74
C GLU A 12 -6.96 11.26 -4.75
N LEU A 13 -5.73 11.01 -4.28
CA LEU A 13 -4.64 10.53 -5.12
C LEU A 13 -4.92 9.14 -5.70
N CYS A 14 -5.60 8.28 -4.95
CA CYS A 14 -5.96 6.93 -5.39
C CYS A 14 -7.19 6.89 -6.29
N GLU A 15 -8.18 7.73 -6.01
CA GLU A 15 -9.48 7.71 -6.70
C GLU A 15 -9.50 8.60 -7.95
N GLN A 16 -8.72 9.69 -7.97
CA GLN A 16 -8.76 10.66 -9.06
C GLN A 16 -7.55 10.54 -9.98
N GLU A 17 -7.73 9.84 -11.10
CA GLU A 17 -6.66 9.58 -12.08
C GLU A 17 -5.95 10.86 -12.57
N LYS A 18 -6.70 11.96 -12.76
CA LYS A 18 -6.10 13.26 -13.16
C LYS A 18 -5.15 13.81 -12.09
N ILE A 19 -5.48 13.66 -10.81
CA ILE A 19 -4.62 14.10 -9.69
C ILE A 19 -3.38 13.20 -9.63
N ALA A 20 -3.55 11.88 -9.75
CA ALA A 20 -2.44 10.93 -9.79
C ALA A 20 -1.46 11.24 -10.92
N GLN A 21 -1.95 11.45 -12.14
CA GLN A 21 -1.11 11.79 -13.29
C GLN A 21 -0.38 13.12 -13.08
N LYS A 22 -1.05 14.14 -12.52
CA LYS A 22 -0.43 15.44 -12.25
C LYS A 22 0.67 15.36 -11.19
N LYS A 23 0.45 14.62 -10.10
CA LYS A 23 1.41 14.54 -8.98
C LYS A 23 2.52 13.52 -9.21
N LEU A 24 2.21 12.38 -9.82
CA LEU A 24 3.13 11.25 -9.93
C LEU A 24 3.66 11.05 -11.36
N GLY A 25 3.10 11.73 -12.35
CA GLY A 25 3.35 11.43 -13.76
C GLY A 25 2.60 10.19 -14.23
N GLN A 26 2.35 10.11 -15.54
CA GLN A 26 1.53 9.07 -16.15
C GLN A 26 2.02 7.63 -15.87
N PRO A 27 3.32 7.30 -15.94
CA PRO A 27 3.78 5.93 -15.70
C PRO A 27 3.54 5.47 -14.26
N CYS A 28 3.80 6.34 -13.28
CA CYS A 28 3.58 6.05 -11.86
C CYS A 28 2.08 5.94 -11.54
N ALA A 29 1.26 6.86 -12.07
CA ALA A 29 -0.19 6.83 -11.90
C ALA A 29 -0.82 5.53 -12.44
N ARG A 30 -0.31 5.03 -13.59
CA ARG A 30 -0.74 3.74 -14.14
C ARG A 30 -0.39 2.57 -13.22
N LYS A 31 0.82 2.56 -12.65
CA LYS A 31 1.21 1.54 -11.67
C LYS A 31 0.38 1.65 -10.39
N LEU A 32 0.11 2.86 -9.89
CA LEU A 32 -0.74 3.08 -8.73
C LEU A 32 -2.12 2.46 -8.94
N LYS A 33 -2.78 2.76 -10.08
CA LYS A 33 -4.07 2.16 -10.45
C LYS A 33 -4.02 0.63 -10.49
N ALA A 34 -2.94 0.05 -11.04
CA ALA A 34 -2.75 -1.39 -11.07
C ALA A 34 -2.56 -2.00 -9.66
N ARG A 35 -1.84 -1.33 -8.75
CA ARG A 35 -1.69 -1.80 -7.36
C ARG A 35 -3.00 -1.73 -6.59
N LEU A 36 -3.78 -0.66 -6.76
CA LEU A 36 -5.11 -0.55 -6.17
C LEU A 36 -6.05 -1.65 -6.67
N ALA A 37 -6.02 -1.96 -7.98
CA ALA A 37 -6.78 -3.07 -8.54
C ALA A 37 -6.38 -4.43 -7.94
N ASN A 38 -5.07 -4.67 -7.76
CA ASN A 38 -4.59 -5.89 -7.11
C ASN A 38 -5.05 -5.99 -5.65
N LEU A 39 -4.99 -4.88 -4.90
CA LEU A 39 -5.45 -4.82 -3.51
C LEU A 39 -6.96 -5.11 -3.39
N MET A 40 -7.76 -4.54 -4.29
CA MET A 40 -9.21 -4.79 -4.30
C MET A 40 -9.54 -6.25 -4.64
N ALA A 41 -8.74 -6.91 -5.48
CA ALA A 41 -8.95 -8.30 -5.89
C ALA A 41 -8.38 -9.33 -4.90
N ALA A 42 -7.47 -8.94 -4.02
CA ALA A 42 -6.85 -9.82 -3.03
C ALA A 42 -7.78 -10.09 -1.84
N GLU A 43 -7.73 -11.31 -1.29
CA GLU A 43 -8.39 -11.65 -0.04
C GLU A 43 -7.49 -11.25 1.14
N VAL A 44 -6.19 -11.54 1.03
CA VAL A 44 -5.16 -11.19 2.01
C VAL A 44 -3.94 -10.54 1.36
N VAL A 45 -3.10 -9.85 2.14
CA VAL A 45 -1.93 -9.11 1.60
C VAL A 45 -0.96 -10.03 0.83
N THR A 46 -0.80 -11.29 1.24
CA THR A 46 0.09 -12.23 0.55
C THR A 46 -0.37 -12.71 -0.82
N ASP A 47 -1.64 -12.48 -1.20
CA ASP A 47 -2.13 -12.77 -2.56
C ASP A 47 -1.54 -11.81 -3.60
N ILE A 48 -1.04 -10.66 -3.13
CA ILE A 48 -0.49 -9.62 -3.99
C ILE A 48 0.93 -10.05 -4.36
N VAL A 49 1.15 -10.35 -5.64
CA VAL A 49 2.48 -10.74 -6.15
C VAL A 49 3.21 -9.58 -6.84
N ALA A 50 2.47 -8.59 -7.34
CA ALA A 50 3.02 -7.57 -8.20
C ALA A 50 3.46 -6.31 -7.44
N GLY A 51 4.60 -5.74 -7.83
CA GLY A 51 5.16 -4.55 -7.18
C GLY A 51 6.11 -4.88 -6.04
N ARG A 52 6.83 -6.00 -6.12
CA ARG A 52 7.81 -6.44 -5.09
C ARG A 52 7.28 -6.22 -3.66
N PRO A 53 6.17 -6.89 -3.27
CA PRO A 53 5.61 -6.81 -1.92
C PRO A 53 6.67 -7.04 -0.85
N HIS A 54 6.80 -6.14 0.13
CA HIS A 54 7.72 -6.34 1.25
C HIS A 54 7.34 -5.53 2.49
N PRO A 55 7.58 -6.07 3.70
CA PRO A 55 7.47 -5.30 4.93
C PRO A 55 8.61 -4.27 5.02
N LEU A 56 8.30 -3.11 5.60
CA LEU A 56 9.26 -2.06 5.91
C LEU A 56 9.90 -2.27 7.28
N LYS A 57 11.02 -1.56 7.51
CA LYS A 57 11.88 -1.69 8.71
C LYS A 57 12.18 -0.31 9.30
N GLY A 58 12.80 -0.28 10.48
CA GLY A 58 13.20 0.95 11.16
C GLY A 58 11.98 1.79 11.54
N ASP A 59 12.02 3.10 11.23
CA ASP A 59 10.95 4.06 11.57
C ASP A 59 9.61 3.76 10.89
N ARG A 60 9.60 2.84 9.91
CA ARG A 60 8.40 2.36 9.21
C ARG A 60 8.07 0.91 9.54
N LEU A 61 8.59 0.37 10.64
CA LEU A 61 8.22 -0.95 11.13
C LEU A 61 6.70 -1.05 11.31
N GLY A 62 6.10 -2.15 10.87
CA GLY A 62 4.64 -2.34 10.84
C GLY A 62 3.97 -1.88 9.55
N GLN A 63 4.70 -1.26 8.63
CA GLN A 63 4.21 -0.90 7.29
C GLN A 63 4.64 -1.92 6.24
N PHE A 64 3.92 -1.92 5.11
CA PHE A 64 4.14 -2.77 3.97
C PHE A 64 4.14 -1.94 2.69
N ALA A 65 4.99 -2.28 1.73
CA ALA A 65 5.19 -1.49 0.53
C ALA A 65 5.00 -2.29 -0.76
N LEU A 66 4.44 -1.60 -1.76
CA LEU A 66 4.38 -2.02 -3.15
C LEU A 66 5.09 -0.98 -4.02
N ASP A 67 6.07 -1.43 -4.81
CA ASP A 67 6.81 -0.62 -5.77
C ASP A 67 5.90 -0.07 -6.88
N LEU A 68 6.10 1.22 -7.17
CA LEU A 68 5.52 1.98 -8.28
C LEU A 68 6.62 2.28 -9.32
N GLU A 69 6.67 3.53 -9.82
CA GLU A 69 7.66 3.99 -10.79
C GLU A 69 8.66 4.94 -10.15
N GLY A 70 9.94 4.83 -10.55
CA GLY A 70 10.99 5.76 -10.17
C GLY A 70 11.23 5.85 -8.66
N GLY A 71 11.44 4.71 -7.99
CA GLY A 71 11.70 4.66 -6.54
C GLY A 71 10.48 4.81 -5.64
N ARG A 72 9.36 5.30 -6.19
CA ARG A 72 8.13 5.55 -5.44
C ARG A 72 7.41 4.26 -5.06
N ARG A 73 6.70 4.29 -3.94
CA ARG A 73 5.90 3.18 -3.41
C ARG A 73 4.52 3.63 -2.96
N LEU A 74 3.59 2.68 -3.01
CA LEU A 74 2.36 2.70 -2.21
C LEU A 74 2.68 1.96 -0.91
N VAL A 75 2.44 2.61 0.22
CA VAL A 75 2.71 2.06 1.55
C VAL A 75 1.43 2.06 2.38
N PHE A 76 1.20 0.95 3.07
CA PHE A 76 0.03 0.75 3.92
C PHE A 76 0.40 0.02 5.22
N GLU A 77 -0.52 0.03 6.18
CA GLU A 77 -0.48 -0.76 7.41
C GLU A 77 -1.73 -1.63 7.54
N SER A 78 -1.70 -2.65 8.40
CA SER A 78 -2.89 -3.42 8.75
C SER A 78 -3.92 -2.51 9.43
N ALA A 79 -5.17 -2.59 8.97
CA ALA A 79 -6.32 -1.95 9.61
C ALA A 79 -7.19 -2.94 10.40
N ASN A 80 -6.85 -4.24 10.36
CA ASN A 80 -7.54 -5.26 11.16
C ASN A 80 -7.47 -4.94 12.66
N GLU A 81 -8.56 -5.23 13.38
CA GLU A 81 -8.66 -5.12 14.83
C GLU A 81 -9.11 -6.48 15.42
N PRO A 82 -8.24 -7.22 16.13
CA PRO A 82 -6.83 -6.91 16.39
C PRO A 82 -5.94 -7.10 15.16
N ILE A 83 -4.75 -6.48 15.16
CA ILE A 83 -3.72 -6.71 14.14
C ILE A 83 -3.26 -8.18 14.21
N PRO A 84 -3.31 -8.96 13.11
CA PRO A 84 -2.80 -10.32 13.08
C PRO A 84 -1.29 -10.32 13.32
N VAL A 85 -0.84 -11.14 14.27
CA VAL A 85 0.57 -11.31 14.60
C VAL A 85 0.98 -12.77 14.48
N ASN A 86 2.21 -13.00 14.03
CA ASN A 86 2.83 -14.32 14.01
C ASN A 86 3.45 -14.65 15.38
N GLU A 87 3.96 -15.87 15.54
CA GLU A 87 4.57 -16.34 16.80
C GLU A 87 5.76 -15.48 17.25
N ASP A 88 6.46 -14.85 16.31
CA ASP A 88 7.61 -13.98 16.56
C ASP A 88 7.22 -12.51 16.86
N GLY A 89 5.92 -12.21 16.92
CA GLY A 89 5.37 -10.88 17.23
C GLY A 89 5.39 -9.89 16.05
N GLY A 90 5.78 -10.32 14.85
CA GLY A 90 5.63 -9.56 13.61
C GLY A 90 4.21 -9.66 13.05
N ILE A 91 3.82 -8.72 12.18
CA ILE A 91 2.51 -8.78 11.52
C ILE A 91 2.42 -10.01 10.61
N ASP A 92 1.37 -10.80 10.77
CA ASP A 92 1.05 -11.90 9.88
C ASP A 92 0.27 -11.40 8.66
N TRP A 93 1.01 -10.97 7.63
CA TRP A 93 0.43 -10.47 6.39
C TRP A 93 -0.41 -11.50 5.62
N SER A 94 -0.32 -12.80 5.95
CA SER A 94 -1.18 -13.83 5.36
C SER A 94 -2.60 -13.83 5.93
N GLN A 95 -2.84 -13.07 7.01
CA GLN A 95 -4.14 -12.91 7.65
C GLN A 95 -4.67 -11.47 7.60
N VAL A 96 -3.95 -10.54 6.96
CA VAL A 96 -4.37 -9.14 6.84
C VAL A 96 -5.37 -8.99 5.70
N THR A 97 -6.62 -8.69 6.05
CA THR A 97 -7.76 -8.51 5.13
C THR A 97 -8.22 -7.06 4.99
N GLU A 98 -7.75 -6.19 5.88
CA GLU A 98 -8.09 -4.77 5.92
C GLU A 98 -6.80 -3.95 5.99
N ILE A 99 -6.68 -2.93 5.14
CA ILE A 99 -5.49 -2.08 5.12
C ILE A 99 -5.84 -0.60 5.18
N LYS A 100 -4.89 0.20 5.64
CA LYS A 100 -4.92 1.65 5.56
C LYS A 100 -3.72 2.15 4.77
N ILE A 101 -3.96 2.79 3.62
CA ILE A 101 -2.91 3.42 2.83
C ILE A 101 -2.46 4.68 3.57
N VAL A 102 -1.17 4.74 3.92
CA VAL A 102 -0.59 5.81 4.75
C VAL A 102 0.43 6.66 4.01
N PHE A 103 0.93 6.21 2.84
CA PHE A 103 1.89 6.98 2.07
C PHE A 103 1.94 6.56 0.60
N ILE A 104 2.08 7.53 -0.30
CA ILE A 104 2.39 7.33 -1.72
C ILE A 104 3.47 8.34 -2.13
N GLY A 105 4.63 7.85 -2.53
CA GLY A 105 5.75 8.73 -2.90
C GLY A 105 7.10 8.01 -2.85
N ASP A 106 8.17 8.78 -3.02
CA ASP A 106 9.52 8.32 -2.70
C ASP A 106 9.83 8.71 -1.25
N TYR A 107 10.37 7.77 -0.49
CA TYR A 107 10.79 8.01 0.91
C TYR A 107 12.31 7.84 1.08
N HIS A 108 13.06 7.66 -0.01
CA HIS A 108 14.52 7.67 -0.01
C HIS A 108 15.14 9.04 -0.34
N ASP A 109 14.31 10.06 -0.56
CA ASP A 109 14.74 11.47 -0.66
C ASP A 109 14.95 12.11 0.72
#